data_AF-A0A2V8JTZ5-F1
#
_entry.id   AF-A0A2V8JTZ5-F1
#
_cell.length_a   1.000
_cell.length_b   1.000
_cell.length_c   1.000
_cell.angle_alpha   90.00
_cell.angle_beta   90.00
_cell.angle_gamma   90.00
#
_symmetry.space_group_name_H-M   'P 1'
#
loop_
_entity.id
_entity.type
_entity.pdbx_description
1 polymer ?
#
loop_
_entity_poly.entity_id
_entity_poly.type
_entity_poly.pdbx_seq_one_letter_code
_entity_poly.pdbx_strand_id
1 'polypeptide(L)'
;MAAELRSLIDFRRALLWEGTIAEVYAAGATEEQIGYWSAECFKVVTAHYGLTLQQAAYFSTHEEADLKEYQGGIIGHGSFRRMTLERLLEEGAETRPGYSLEYCAMTSVDL
;
A
#
# COMPACT_ATOMS: atom_id res chain seq x y z
N MET A 1 6.83 7.23 -18.39
CA MET A 1 5.63 6.97 -17.55
C MET A 1 4.89 5.66 -17.84
N ALA A 2 4.51 5.33 -19.07
CA ALA A 2 3.72 4.11 -19.31
C ALA A 2 4.50 2.81 -19.05
N ALA A 3 5.83 2.81 -19.26
CA ALA A 3 6.68 1.65 -19.02
C ALA A 3 6.88 1.39 -17.53
N GLU A 4 7.08 2.44 -16.75
CA GLU A 4 7.29 2.44 -15.30
C GLU A 4 6.03 1.93 -14.58
N LEU A 5 4.85 2.42 -14.97
CA LEU A 5 3.57 1.91 -14.46
C LEU A 5 3.33 0.43 -14.84
N ARG A 6 3.74 0.02 -16.06
CA ARG A 6 3.69 -1.38 -16.47
C ARG A 6 4.63 -2.23 -15.62
N SER A 7 5.86 -1.77 -15.41
CA SER A 7 6.86 -2.44 -14.58
C SER A 7 6.38 -2.63 -13.15
N LEU A 8 5.70 -1.64 -12.55
CA LEU A 8 5.13 -1.78 -11.22
C LEU A 8 4.04 -2.86 -11.17
N ILE A 9 3.16 -2.91 -12.18
CA ILE A 9 2.12 -3.96 -12.27
C ILE A 9 2.76 -5.35 -12.42
N ASP A 10 3.75 -5.48 -13.31
CA ASP A 10 4.44 -6.74 -13.55
C ASP A 10 5.22 -7.21 -12.32
N PHE A 11 5.84 -6.28 -11.59
CA PHE A 11 6.51 -6.54 -10.32
C PHE A 11 5.53 -7.07 -9.26
N ARG A 12 4.40 -6.38 -9.04
CA ARG A 12 3.36 -6.80 -8.09
C ARG A 12 2.79 -8.16 -8.44
N ARG A 13 2.58 -8.42 -9.73
CA ARG A 13 2.12 -9.71 -10.24
C ARG A 13 3.15 -10.81 -9.93
N ALA A 14 4.44 -10.58 -10.23
CA ALA A 14 5.49 -11.55 -9.96
C ALA A 14 5.58 -11.92 -8.47
N LEU A 15 5.48 -10.93 -7.57
CA LEU A 15 5.44 -11.19 -6.13
C LEU A 15 4.24 -12.05 -5.73
N LEU A 16 3.05 -11.77 -6.27
CA LEU A 16 1.85 -12.53 -5.93
C LEU A 16 1.92 -14.00 -6.38
N TRP A 17 2.51 -14.26 -7.56
CA TRP A 17 2.55 -15.59 -8.15
C TRP A 17 3.74 -16.44 -7.73
N GLU A 18 4.88 -15.80 -7.47
CA GLU A 18 6.16 -16.47 -7.28
C GLU A 18 6.84 -16.10 -5.96
N GLY A 19 6.37 -15.04 -5.29
CA GLY A 19 6.98 -14.51 -4.09
C GLY A 19 6.57 -15.23 -2.82
N THR A 20 7.32 -14.98 -1.76
CA THR A 20 6.92 -15.40 -0.41
C THR A 20 5.84 -14.45 0.13
N ILE A 21 5.11 -14.89 1.14
CA ILE A 21 4.11 -14.01 1.80
C ILE A 21 4.77 -12.76 2.38
N ALA A 22 6.01 -12.85 2.87
CA ALA A 22 6.77 -11.73 3.38
C ALA A 22 7.11 -10.72 2.28
N GLU A 23 7.49 -11.17 1.09
CA GLU A 23 7.72 -10.29 -0.06
C GLU A 23 6.44 -9.53 -0.47
N VAL A 24 5.30 -10.22 -0.50
CA VAL A 24 4.00 -9.61 -0.84
C VAL A 24 3.59 -8.56 0.19
N TYR A 25 3.73 -8.85 1.48
CA TYR A 25 3.40 -7.91 2.55
C TYR A 25 4.39 -6.74 2.63
N ALA A 26 5.68 -6.99 2.40
CA ALA A 26 6.70 -5.95 2.32
C ALA A 26 6.40 -4.98 1.18
N ALA A 27 6.04 -5.47 -0.01
CA ALA A 27 5.62 -4.61 -1.11
C ALA A 27 4.39 -3.76 -0.76
N GLY A 28 3.50 -4.25 0.10
CA GLY A 28 2.36 -3.49 0.59
C GLY A 28 2.66 -2.49 1.71
N ALA A 29 3.90 -2.38 2.19
CA ALA A 29 4.22 -1.57 3.38
C ALA A 29 3.89 -0.09 3.24
N THR A 30 3.71 0.41 2.02
CA THR A 30 3.34 1.81 1.74
C THR A 30 1.85 2.11 1.94
N GLU A 31 0.98 1.12 2.15
CA GLU A 31 -0.48 1.30 2.14
C GLU A 31 -0.97 2.30 3.18
N GLU A 32 -0.39 2.31 4.38
CA GLU A 32 -0.71 3.33 5.39
C GLU A 32 -0.33 4.75 4.93
N GLN A 33 0.83 4.89 4.29
CA GLN A 33 1.27 6.17 3.74
C GLN A 33 0.34 6.65 2.62
N ILE A 34 -0.19 5.71 1.81
CA ILE A 34 -1.19 6.00 0.78
C ILE A 34 -2.48 6.53 1.41
N GLY A 35 -2.90 5.99 2.56
CA GLY A 35 -4.03 6.52 3.33
C GLY A 35 -3.84 8.00 3.70
N TYR A 36 -2.68 8.35 4.27
CA TYR A 36 -2.35 9.74 4.62
C TYR A 36 -2.28 10.66 3.40
N TRP A 37 -1.65 10.21 2.31
CA TRP A 37 -1.59 10.96 1.06
C TRP A 37 -2.98 11.14 0.43
N SER A 38 -3.84 10.14 0.53
CA SER A 38 -5.21 10.21 0.02
C SER A 38 -6.01 11.27 0.77
N ALA A 39 -5.87 11.37 2.09
CA ALA A 39 -6.51 12.43 2.88
C ALA A 39 -6.10 13.83 2.41
N GLU A 40 -4.81 14.06 2.18
CA GLU A 40 -4.29 15.35 1.71
C GLU A 40 -4.72 15.64 0.27
N CYS A 41 -4.65 14.66 -0.62
CA CYS A 41 -5.15 14.79 -1.99
C CYS A 41 -6.64 15.14 -2.01
N PHE A 42 -7.47 14.46 -1.20
CA PHE A 42 -8.90 14.73 -1.11
C PHE A 42 -9.19 16.20 -0.74
N LYS A 43 -8.50 16.72 0.29
CA LYS A 43 -8.61 18.13 0.69
C LYS A 43 -8.24 19.08 -0.44
N VAL A 44 -7.09 18.83 -1.08
CA VAL A 44 -6.56 19.72 -2.12
C VAL A 44 -7.45 19.73 -3.36
N VAL A 45 -7.86 18.56 -3.87
CA VAL A 45 -8.65 18.49 -5.11
C VAL A 45 -10.05 19.08 -4.95
N THR A 46 -10.65 18.94 -3.77
CA THR A 46 -11.97 19.52 -3.48
C THR A 46 -11.90 21.01 -3.17
N ALA A 47 -10.85 21.49 -2.51
CA ALA A 47 -10.71 22.90 -2.15
C ALA A 47 -10.17 23.79 -3.28
N HIS A 48 -9.24 23.29 -4.09
CA HIS A 48 -8.50 24.12 -5.05
C HIS A 48 -8.76 23.79 -6.52
N TYR A 49 -9.19 22.56 -6.82
CA TYR A 49 -9.38 22.10 -8.20
C TYR A 49 -10.87 21.92 -8.57
N GLY A 50 -11.78 22.22 -7.64
CA GLY A 50 -13.22 22.23 -7.90
C GLY A 50 -13.83 20.85 -8.13
N LEU A 51 -13.15 19.77 -7.74
CA LEU A 51 -13.73 18.43 -7.79
C LEU A 51 -14.84 18.33 -6.75
N THR A 52 -15.96 17.74 -7.14
CA THR A 52 -17.02 17.37 -6.20
C THR A 52 -16.57 16.21 -5.31
N LEU A 53 -17.21 16.06 -4.14
CA LEU A 53 -16.93 14.93 -3.23
C LEU A 53 -17.03 13.57 -3.93
N GLN A 54 -17.98 13.44 -4.87
CA GLN A 54 -18.22 12.19 -5.59
C GLN A 54 -17.14 11.91 -6.64
N GLN A 55 -16.58 12.94 -7.27
CA GLN A 55 -15.43 12.78 -8.17
C GLN A 55 -14.14 12.47 -7.42
N ALA A 56 -14.02 12.93 -6.16
CA ALA A 56 -12.87 12.70 -5.30
C ALA A 56 -13.01 11.44 -4.41
N ALA A 57 -14.08 10.65 -4.57
CA ALA A 57 -14.44 9.56 -3.67
C ALA A 57 -13.32 8.52 -3.46
N TYR A 58 -12.53 8.26 -4.51
CA TYR A 58 -11.36 7.36 -4.42
C TYR A 58 -10.44 7.70 -3.25
N PHE A 59 -10.12 8.99 -3.07
CA PHE A 59 -9.21 9.45 -2.04
C PHE A 59 -9.81 9.33 -0.64
N SER A 60 -11.08 9.74 -0.47
CA SER A 60 -11.75 9.59 0.83
C SER A 60 -11.93 8.12 1.23
N THR A 61 -12.19 7.24 0.26
CA THR A 61 -12.32 5.80 0.52
C THR A 61 -10.99 5.17 0.93
N HIS A 62 -9.88 5.52 0.28
CA HIS A 62 -8.55 5.02 0.70
C HIS A 62 -8.13 5.55 2.08
N GLU A 63 -8.34 6.83 2.37
CA GLU A 63 -8.11 7.37 3.72
C GLU A 63 -8.87 6.55 4.77
N GLU A 64 -10.16 6.28 4.52
CA GLU A 64 -10.99 5.55 5.45
C GLU A 64 -10.53 4.10 5.64
N ALA A 65 -10.33 3.39 4.53
CA ALA A 65 -9.99 1.97 4.55
C ALA A 65 -8.58 1.69 5.13
N ASP A 66 -7.63 2.59 4.87
CA ASP A 66 -6.23 2.34 5.25
C ASP A 66 -5.93 2.82 6.68
N LEU A 67 -6.64 3.84 7.18
CA LEU A 67 -6.32 4.50 8.47
C LEU A 67 -7.35 4.28 9.58
N LYS A 68 -8.63 4.04 9.27
CA LYS A 68 -9.69 4.03 10.31
C LYS A 68 -9.96 2.63 10.83
N GLU A 69 -10.20 2.56 12.13
CA GLU A 69 -10.79 1.39 12.76
C GLU A 69 -12.31 1.51 12.78
N TYR A 70 -12.98 0.40 12.53
CA TYR A 70 -14.44 0.30 12.56
C TYR A 70 -14.93 -0.53 13.75
N GLN A 71 -16.22 -0.40 14.05
CA GLN A 71 -16.86 -1.21 15.09
C GLN A 71 -16.69 -2.71 14.80
N GLY A 72 -16.44 -3.48 15.86
CA GLY A 72 -16.18 -4.92 15.75
C GLY A 72 -14.69 -5.28 15.62
N GLY A 73 -13.77 -4.32 15.79
CA GLY A 73 -12.33 -4.57 15.77
C GLY A 73 -11.76 -4.73 14.37
N ILE A 74 -12.47 -4.23 13.36
CA ILE A 74 -11.96 -4.16 11.98
C ILE A 74 -10.91 -3.06 11.96
N ILE A 75 -9.66 -3.44 11.77
CA ILE A 75 -8.52 -2.52 11.68
C ILE A 75 -8.30 -2.07 10.23
N GLY A 76 -7.78 -0.85 10.07
CA GLY A 76 -7.41 -0.32 8.75
C GLY A 76 -6.30 -1.15 8.08
N HIS A 77 -6.26 -1.15 6.75
CA HIS A 77 -5.32 -1.98 6.02
C HIS A 77 -3.85 -1.64 6.34
N GLY A 78 -3.53 -0.37 6.58
CA GLY A 78 -2.19 0.05 6.98
C GLY A 78 -1.71 -0.62 8.26
N SER A 79 -2.55 -0.56 9.31
CA SER A 79 -2.29 -1.24 10.58
C SER A 79 -2.22 -2.76 10.43
N PHE A 80 -3.13 -3.35 9.65
CA PHE A 80 -3.14 -4.79 9.41
C PHE A 80 -1.86 -5.27 8.71
N ARG A 81 -1.41 -4.56 7.67
CA ARG A 81 -0.17 -4.89 6.96
C ARG A 81 1.05 -4.76 7.84
N ARG A 82 1.15 -3.68 8.62
CA ARG A 82 2.26 -3.47 9.55
C ARG A 82 2.36 -4.61 10.54
N MET A 83 1.26 -4.93 11.22
CA MET A 83 1.19 -6.04 12.18
C MET A 83 1.56 -7.38 11.52
N THR A 84 1.08 -7.64 10.30
CA THR A 84 1.38 -8.89 9.60
C THR A 84 2.87 -8.97 9.23
N LEU A 85 3.46 -7.88 8.74
CA LEU A 85 4.87 -7.84 8.38
C LEU A 85 5.78 -7.97 9.61
N GLU A 86 5.45 -7.28 10.70
CA GLU A 86 6.13 -7.44 12.00
C GLU A 86 6.13 -8.90 12.43
N ARG A 87 4.96 -9.57 12.36
CA ARG A 87 4.85 -10.97 12.75
C ARG A 87 5.68 -11.91 11.85
N LEU A 88 5.68 -11.67 10.55
CA LEU A 88 6.50 -12.46 9.61
C LEU A 88 7.99 -12.28 9.89
N LEU A 89 8.44 -11.07 10.25
CA LEU A 89 9.83 -10.80 10.62
C LEU A 89 10.22 -11.55 11.91
N GLU A 90 9.36 -11.55 12.93
CA GLU A 90 9.58 -12.30 14.17
C GLU A 90 9.69 -13.81 13.95
N GLU A 91 8.93 -14.35 12.99
CA GLU A 91 8.93 -15.78 12.64
C GLU A 91 10.06 -16.20 11.70
N GLY A 92 10.92 -15.25 11.27
CA GLY A 92 12.06 -15.54 10.41
C GLY A 92 11.71 -15.56 8.92
N ALA A 93 10.99 -14.53 8.46
CA ALA A 93 10.60 -14.33 7.06
C ALA A 93 11.70 -14.71 6.05
N GLU A 94 11.34 -15.62 5.13
CA GLU A 94 12.19 -16.01 4.01
C GLU A 94 11.95 -15.13 2.78
N THR A 95 13.01 -14.94 2.00
CA THR A 95 12.97 -14.20 0.73
C THR A 95 13.73 -14.96 -0.35
N ARG A 96 13.31 -14.75 -1.60
CA ARG A 96 14.01 -15.23 -2.78
C ARG A 96 15.28 -14.40 -3.02
N PRO A 97 16.32 -14.98 -3.62
CA PRO A 97 17.51 -14.23 -4.01
C PRO A 97 17.17 -13.00 -4.86
N GLY A 98 17.63 -11.82 -4.44
CA GLY A 98 17.37 -10.55 -5.12
C GLY A 98 16.04 -9.88 -4.76
N TYR A 99 15.22 -10.49 -3.90
CA TYR A 99 13.93 -9.94 -3.44
C TYR A 99 13.95 -9.66 -1.93
N SER A 100 14.94 -8.91 -1.46
CA SER A 100 14.97 -8.50 -0.06
C SER A 100 13.68 -7.76 0.30
N LEU A 101 13.25 -7.85 1.56
CA LEU A 101 12.03 -7.17 2.01
C LEU A 101 12.11 -5.65 1.79
N GLU A 102 13.30 -5.06 1.97
CA GLU A 102 13.56 -3.66 1.66
C GLU A 102 13.35 -3.36 0.17
N TYR A 103 13.92 -4.17 -0.73
CA TYR A 103 13.71 -4.01 -2.17
C TYR A 103 12.22 -4.10 -2.52
N CYS A 104 11.53 -5.10 -1.96
CA CYS A 104 10.09 -5.27 -2.16
C CYS A 104 9.28 -4.05 -1.69
N ALA A 105 9.61 -3.49 -0.52
CA ALA A 105 8.93 -2.32 0.04
C ALA A 105 9.19 -1.03 -0.74
N MET A 106 10.42 -0.83 -1.24
CA MET A 106 10.83 0.43 -1.87
C MET A 106 10.54 0.50 -3.37
N THR A 107 10.39 -0.64 -4.05
CA THR A 107 10.19 -0.67 -5.51
C THR A 107 9.02 0.21 -5.99
N SER A 108 7.90 0.30 -5.26
CA SER A 108 6.79 1.18 -5.67
C SER A 108 7.01 2.67 -5.41
N VAL A 109 8.03 3.02 -4.63
CA VAL A 109 8.45 4.40 -4.37
C VAL A 109 9.53 4.83 -5.37
N ASP A 110 10.38 3.90 -5.79
CA ASP A 110 11.52 4.14 -6.68
C ASP A 110 11.15 4.22 -8.18
N LEU A 111 10.05 3.56 -8.58
CA LEU A 111 9.51 3.54 -9.96
C LEU A 111 8.57 4.72 -10.24
#